data_AF-A0A2A2GZN2-F1
#
_entry.id   AF-A0A2A2GZN2-F1
#
_cell.length_a   1.000
_cell.length_b   1.000
_cell.length_c   1.000
_cell.angle_alpha   90.00
_cell.angle_beta   90.00
_cell.angle_gamma   90.00
#
_symmetry.space_group_name_H-M   'P 1'
#
loop_
_entity.id
_entity.type
_entity.pdbx_description
1 polymer ?
#
loop_
_entity_poly.entity_id
_entity_poly.type
_entity_poly.pdbx_seq_one_letter_code
_entity_poly.pdbx_strand_id
1 'polypeptide(L)'
;MLPTAKELALMVVRAEEEKEKLLLENKSLSTENDCLKNLFKEGMTPTQFSKMLNGVNSQQINHFLAGLKWLYNESKSGNNLRWRVAATARDKYLTEKQNEISPHGANSFISYRPVLLRKGAQRLYDQYLADKLPMKKNWNGLHTHDKTIQIVA
;
A
#
# COMPACT_ATOMS: atom_id res chain seq x y z
N MET A 1 -3.25 -32.84 -39.11
CA MET A 1 -3.10 -31.99 -40.31
C MET A 1 -2.71 -30.60 -39.86
N LEU A 2 -1.77 -29.94 -40.55
CA LEU A 2 -1.42 -28.55 -40.26
C LEU A 2 -2.53 -27.62 -40.76
N PRO A 3 -2.84 -26.53 -40.02
CA PRO A 3 -3.85 -25.58 -40.44
C PRO A 3 -3.46 -24.92 -41.77
N THR A 4 -4.45 -24.72 -42.61
CA THR A 4 -4.31 -24.05 -43.91
C THR A 4 -3.98 -22.56 -43.71
N ALA A 5 -3.42 -21.92 -44.75
CA ALA A 5 -3.13 -20.48 -44.71
C ALA A 5 -4.36 -19.61 -44.39
N LYS A 6 -5.56 -20.03 -44.83
CA LYS A 6 -6.83 -19.35 -44.52
C LYS A 6 -7.21 -19.48 -43.05
N GLU A 7 -7.03 -20.67 -42.47
CA GLU A 7 -7.29 -20.91 -41.04
C GLU A 7 -6.31 -20.13 -40.15
N LEU A 8 -5.04 -20.07 -40.54
CA LEU A 8 -4.01 -19.27 -39.86
C LEU A 8 -4.37 -17.78 -39.89
N ALA A 9 -4.74 -17.22 -41.04
CA ALA A 9 -5.14 -15.82 -41.14
C ALA A 9 -6.34 -15.50 -40.24
N LEU A 10 -7.34 -16.38 -40.21
CA LEU A 10 -8.53 -16.20 -39.38
C LEU A 10 -8.23 -16.33 -37.87
N MET A 11 -7.24 -17.13 -37.47
CA MET A 11 -6.76 -17.20 -36.09
C MET A 11 -6.04 -15.92 -35.67
N VAL A 12 -5.19 -15.36 -36.54
CA VAL A 12 -4.47 -14.10 -36.27
C VAL A 12 -5.45 -12.95 -36.08
N VAL A 13 -6.44 -12.80 -36.98
CA VAL A 13 -7.46 -11.75 -36.87
C VAL A 13 -8.22 -11.86 -35.54
N ARG A 14 -8.65 -13.07 -35.16
CA ARG A 14 -9.34 -13.28 -33.86
C ARG A 14 -8.45 -12.93 -32.67
N ALA A 15 -7.18 -13.33 -32.71
CA ALA A 15 -6.24 -13.02 -31.63
C ALA A 15 -5.98 -11.50 -31.52
N GLU A 16 -5.96 -10.78 -32.64
CA GLU A 16 -5.84 -9.32 -32.66
C GLU A 16 -7.09 -8.64 -32.08
N GLU A 17 -8.29 -9.06 -32.48
CA GLU A 17 -9.56 -8.57 -31.93
C GLU A 17 -9.68 -8.82 -30.42
N GLU A 18 -9.33 -10.03 -29.95
CA GLU A 18 -9.31 -10.37 -28.53
C GLU A 18 -8.30 -9.51 -27.75
N LYS A 19 -7.10 -9.30 -28.32
CA LYS A 19 -6.08 -8.46 -27.73
C LYS A 19 -6.55 -7.00 -27.61
N GLU A 20 -7.20 -6.45 -28.63
CA GLU A 20 -7.77 -5.10 -28.58
C GLU A 20 -8.83 -4.97 -27.50
N LYS A 21 -9.73 -5.96 -27.39
CA LYS A 21 -10.75 -6.00 -26.34
C LYS A 21 -10.13 -6.05 -24.94
N LEU A 22 -9.11 -6.89 -24.74
CA LEU A 22 -8.39 -6.99 -23.46
C LEU A 22 -7.67 -5.68 -23.10
N LEU A 23 -7.07 -4.99 -24.07
CA LEU A 23 -6.43 -3.69 -23.83
C LEU A 23 -7.44 -2.62 -23.41
N LEU A 24 -8.62 -2.62 -24.04
CA LEU A 24 -9.70 -1.69 -23.69
C LEU A 24 -10.23 -1.95 -22.27
N GLU A 25 -10.47 -3.21 -21.93
CA GLU A 25 -10.91 -3.62 -20.59
C GLU A 25 -9.86 -3.26 -19.52
N ASN A 26 -8.58 -3.56 -19.79
CA ASN A 26 -7.49 -3.23 -18.88
C ASN A 26 -7.40 -1.71 -18.62
N LYS A 27 -7.56 -0.89 -19.67
CA LYS A 27 -7.60 0.57 -19.53
C LYS A 27 -8.76 1.04 -18.65
N SER A 28 -9.94 0.44 -18.82
CA SER A 28 -11.11 0.75 -18.00
C SER A 28 -10.87 0.39 -16.53
N LEU A 29 -10.37 -0.82 -16.25
CA LEU A 29 -10.03 -1.29 -14.90
C LEU A 29 -8.93 -0.43 -14.25
N SER A 30 -7.90 -0.04 -15.01
CA SER A 30 -6.84 0.85 -14.51
C SER A 30 -7.41 2.22 -14.11
N THR A 31 -8.32 2.76 -14.91
CA THR A 31 -8.97 4.04 -14.61
C THR A 31 -9.81 3.96 -13.33
N GLU A 32 -10.58 2.89 -13.18
CA GLU A 32 -11.36 2.64 -11.96
C GLU A 32 -10.45 2.50 -10.73
N ASN A 33 -9.35 1.76 -10.85
CA ASN A 33 -8.38 1.58 -9.78
C ASN A 33 -7.76 2.92 -9.34
N ASP A 34 -7.41 3.77 -10.29
CA ASP A 34 -6.87 5.11 -10.02
C ASP A 34 -7.90 6.00 -9.32
N CYS A 35 -9.16 5.96 -9.75
CA CYS A 35 -10.27 6.65 -9.09
C CYS A 35 -10.43 6.18 -7.63
N LEU A 36 -10.41 4.87 -7.37
CA LEU A 36 -10.51 4.31 -6.02
C LEU A 36 -9.32 4.73 -5.15
N LYS A 37 -8.10 4.70 -5.70
CA LYS A 37 -6.88 5.16 -5.04
C LYS A 37 -6.92 6.64 -4.65
N ASN A 38 -7.69 7.46 -5.36
CA ASN A 38 -7.88 8.88 -5.02
C ASN A 38 -8.78 9.10 -3.79
N LEU A 39 -9.57 8.09 -3.40
CA LEU A 39 -10.40 8.13 -2.19
C LEU A 39 -9.59 7.95 -0.90
N PHE A 40 -8.31 7.58 -0.97
CA PHE A 40 -7.48 7.47 0.22
C PHE A 40 -7.33 8.82 0.93
N LYS A 41 -7.65 8.81 2.23
CA LYS A 41 -7.57 9.98 3.10
C LYS A 41 -6.14 10.16 3.61
N GLU A 42 -5.68 11.40 3.60
CA GLU A 42 -4.40 11.79 4.17
C GLU A 42 -4.46 11.86 5.69
N GLY A 43 -3.31 11.83 6.34
CA GLY A 43 -3.19 12.07 7.78
C GLY A 43 -3.35 10.81 8.66
N MET A 44 -3.60 9.64 8.07
CA MET A 44 -3.50 8.36 8.77
C MET A 44 -2.04 7.97 8.99
N THR A 45 -1.72 7.35 10.12
CA THR A 45 -0.39 6.74 10.29
C THR A 45 -0.25 5.51 9.39
N PRO A 46 0.97 5.10 9.00
CA PRO A 46 1.19 3.86 8.28
C PRO A 46 0.56 2.65 8.96
N THR A 47 0.66 2.56 10.29
CA THR A 47 0.03 1.51 11.09
C THR A 47 -1.49 1.54 10.99
N GLN A 48 -2.13 2.72 11.05
CA GLN A 48 -3.59 2.84 10.88
C GLN A 48 -4.02 2.38 9.50
N PHE A 49 -3.31 2.81 8.45
CA PHE A 49 -3.60 2.41 7.08
C PHE A 49 -3.44 0.89 6.89
N SER A 50 -2.32 0.31 7.34
CA SER A 50 -2.09 -1.14 7.27
C SER A 50 -3.13 -1.96 8.03
N LYS A 51 -3.68 -1.42 9.14
CA LYS A 51 -4.79 -2.07 9.83
C LYS A 51 -6.06 -2.13 8.99
N MET A 52 -6.21 -1.37 7.91
CA MET A 52 -7.37 -1.47 7.01
C MET A 52 -7.21 -2.55 5.94
N LEU A 53 -6.02 -3.12 5.80
CA LEU A 53 -5.71 -4.15 4.80
C LEU A 53 -5.78 -5.54 5.43
N ASN A 54 -6.40 -6.49 4.74
CA ASN A 54 -6.40 -7.88 5.17
C ASN A 54 -4.96 -8.42 5.22
N GLY A 55 -4.67 -9.28 6.21
CA GLY A 55 -3.39 -9.98 6.26
C GLY A 55 -2.15 -9.18 6.67
N VAL A 56 -2.15 -7.85 6.56
CA VAL A 56 -0.94 -7.07 6.83
C VAL A 56 -0.58 -7.12 8.32
N ASN A 57 0.69 -7.39 8.62
CA ASN A 57 1.26 -7.29 9.95
C ASN A 57 1.59 -5.82 10.28
N SER A 58 0.60 -5.11 10.83
CA SER A 58 0.73 -3.68 11.16
C SER A 58 1.83 -3.38 12.19
N GLN A 59 2.33 -4.37 12.95
CA GLN A 59 3.43 -4.16 13.90
C GLN A 59 4.78 -3.97 13.20
N GLN A 60 4.95 -4.59 12.02
CA GLN A 60 6.21 -4.55 11.27
C GLN A 60 6.25 -3.43 10.21
N ILE A 61 5.14 -2.75 9.94
CA ILE A 61 5.06 -1.78 8.84
C ILE A 61 6.07 -0.64 8.97
N ASN A 62 6.32 -0.12 10.17
CA ASN A 62 7.26 0.98 10.34
C ASN A 62 8.71 0.53 10.11
N HIS A 63 9.04 -0.71 10.47
CA HIS A 63 10.34 -1.30 10.15
C HIS A 63 10.50 -1.52 8.64
N PHE A 64 9.47 -2.00 7.96
CA PHE A 64 9.45 -2.12 6.51
C PHE A 64 9.68 -0.76 5.84
N LEU A 65 8.97 0.28 6.29
CA LEU A 65 9.15 1.65 5.79
C LEU A 65 10.54 2.23 6.12
N ALA A 66 11.14 1.83 7.24
CA ALA A 66 12.52 2.19 7.54
C ALA A 66 13.51 1.53 6.55
N GLY A 67 13.27 0.27 6.18
CA GLY A 67 14.02 -0.41 5.11
C GLY A 67 13.91 0.31 3.76
N LEU A 68 12.77 0.93 3.47
CA LEU A 68 12.57 1.77 2.28
C LEU A 68 13.14 3.19 2.40
N LYS A 69 13.80 3.53 3.52
CA LYS A 69 14.27 4.88 3.84
C LYS A 69 13.15 5.92 3.84
N TRP A 70 11.95 5.52 4.25
CA TRP A 70 10.82 6.43 4.46
C TRP A 70 10.73 6.91 5.89
N LEU A 71 11.10 6.03 6.82
CA LEU A 71 11.19 6.33 8.24
C LEU A 71 12.61 6.10 8.74
N TYR A 72 12.97 6.78 9.82
CA TYR A 72 14.16 6.45 10.61
C TYR A 72 13.81 6.50 12.09
N ASN A 73 14.56 5.77 12.90
CA ASN A 73 14.43 5.82 14.35
C ASN A 73 15.32 6.95 14.89
N GLU A 74 14.72 7.98 15.48
CA GLU A 74 15.44 9.10 16.11
C GLU A 74 15.98 8.75 17.48
N SER A 75 15.48 7.69 18.13
CA SER A 75 15.95 7.35 19.47
C SER A 75 17.39 6.87 19.48
N LYS A 76 18.15 7.32 20.47
CA LYS A 76 19.54 6.89 20.72
C LYS A 76 19.63 5.50 21.36
N SER A 77 18.51 4.97 21.86
CA SER A 77 18.40 3.65 22.49
C SER A 77 17.38 2.81 21.75
N GLY A 78 17.79 1.64 21.26
CA GLY A 78 16.97 0.74 20.44
C GLY A 78 15.69 0.23 21.11
N ASN A 79 15.55 0.39 22.44
CA ASN A 79 14.39 -0.07 23.20
C ASN A 79 13.16 0.83 23.08
N ASN A 80 13.33 2.08 22.65
CA ASN A 80 12.23 3.04 22.50
C ASN A 80 12.20 3.61 21.09
N LEU A 81 11.59 2.90 20.14
CA LEU A 81 11.52 3.35 18.75
C LEU A 81 10.71 4.65 18.62
N ARG A 82 11.35 5.71 18.15
CA ARG A 82 10.75 7.00 17.82
C ARG A 82 10.87 7.24 16.32
N TRP A 83 9.84 6.83 15.59
CA TRP A 83 9.82 6.93 14.14
C TRP A 83 9.64 8.37 13.69
N ARG A 84 10.55 8.84 12.84
CA ARG A 84 10.52 10.14 12.17
C ARG A 84 10.53 9.96 10.66
N VAL A 85 10.02 10.95 9.93
CA VAL A 85 9.98 10.90 8.47
C VAL A 85 11.34 11.27 7.89
N ALA A 86 11.91 10.39 7.07
CA ALA A 86 13.16 10.64 6.36
C ALA A 86 12.96 11.71 5.28
N ALA A 87 13.98 12.55 5.05
CA ALA A 87 13.92 13.64 4.07
C ALA A 87 13.52 13.17 2.65
N THR A 88 13.94 11.98 2.26
CA THR A 88 13.63 11.35 0.96
C THR A 88 12.16 11.01 0.75
N ALA A 89 11.40 10.82 1.83
CA ALA A 89 9.97 10.51 1.79
C ALA A 89 9.08 11.65 2.29
N ARG A 90 9.68 12.60 3.02
CA ARG A 90 9.02 13.83 3.47
C ARG A 90 8.44 14.57 2.28
N ASP A 91 7.22 15.08 2.43
CA ASP A 91 6.50 15.89 1.45
C ASP A 91 6.10 15.12 0.16
N LYS A 92 6.53 13.86 0.00
CA LYS A 92 6.21 12.98 -1.14
C LYS A 92 5.25 11.85 -0.77
N TYR A 93 5.52 11.20 0.36
CA TYR A 93 4.75 10.03 0.81
C TYR A 93 4.26 10.19 2.24
N LEU A 94 5.02 10.92 3.06
CA LEU A 94 4.75 11.12 4.47
C LEU A 94 4.96 12.58 4.86
N THR A 95 4.28 13.00 5.92
CA THR A 95 4.56 14.24 6.65
C THR A 95 4.48 13.96 8.16
N GLU A 96 4.82 14.93 9.00
CA GLU A 96 4.76 14.79 10.45
C GLU A 96 3.68 15.69 11.04
N LYS A 97 2.75 15.10 11.80
CA LYS A 97 1.86 15.87 12.68
C LYS A 97 2.54 16.07 14.01
N GLN A 98 2.58 17.33 14.45
CA GLN A 98 3.05 17.69 15.78
C GLN A 98 1.86 17.69 16.74
N ASN A 99 1.99 17.03 17.89
CA ASN A 99 1.02 17.16 18.98
C ASN A 99 1.77 17.52 20.25
N GLU A 100 1.32 18.56 20.94
CA GLU A 100 1.73 18.83 22.30
C GLU A 100 1.07 17.79 23.22
N ILE A 101 1.89 17.13 24.04
CA ILE A 101 1.45 16.19 25.06
C ILE A 101 1.80 16.82 26.40
N SER A 102 0.78 16.99 27.24
CA SER A 102 0.90 17.59 28.58
C SER A 102 0.47 16.55 29.62
N PRO A 103 1.37 15.66 30.06
CA PRO A 103 1.05 14.64 31.05
C PRO A 103 0.82 15.28 32.43
N HIS A 104 -0.12 14.73 33.20
CA HIS A 104 -0.35 15.20 34.57
C HIS A 104 0.91 15.02 35.43
N GLY A 105 1.39 16.11 36.04
CA GLY A 105 2.58 16.10 36.89
C GLY A 105 3.93 16.09 36.16
N ALA A 106 3.95 16.30 34.83
CA ALA A 106 5.19 16.40 34.06
C ALA A 106 5.16 17.60 33.09
N ASN A 107 6.33 18.01 32.61
CA ASN A 107 6.43 19.08 31.62
C ASN A 107 5.83 18.64 30.28
N SER A 108 5.16 19.56 29.60
CA SER A 108 4.69 19.37 28.23
C SER A 108 5.85 19.09 27.29
N PHE A 109 5.61 18.25 26.28
CA PHE A 109 6.56 17.99 25.21
C PHE A 109 5.87 17.87 23.85
N ILE A 110 6.59 18.17 22.78
CA ILE A 110 6.10 18.01 21.41
C ILE A 110 6.41 16.58 20.96
N SER A 111 5.38 15.88 20.50
CA SER A 111 5.49 14.61 19.82
C SER A 111 5.36 14.80 18.31
N TYR A 112 6.21 14.11 17.55
CA TYR A 112 6.17 14.08 16.09
C TYR A 112 5.63 12.74 15.64
N ARG A 113 4.56 12.75 14.86
CA ARG A 113 3.90 11.53 14.38
C ARG A 113 3.91 11.47 12.86
N PRO A 114 4.62 10.50 12.25
CA PRO A 114 4.53 10.25 10.82
C PRO A 114 3.11 9.91 10.38
N VAL A 115 2.63 10.60 9.35
CA VAL A 115 1.33 10.37 8.72
C VAL A 115 1.47 10.34 7.20
N LEU A 116 0.68 9.50 6.55
CA LEU A 116 0.69 9.32 5.10
C LEU A 116 0.04 10.52 4.41
N LEU A 117 0.70 10.96 3.34
CA LEU A 117 0.06 11.71 2.27
C LEU A 117 -0.68 10.73 1.34
N ARG A 118 -1.59 11.22 0.51
CA ARG A 118 -2.39 10.36 -0.39
C ARG A 118 -1.50 9.47 -1.25
N LYS A 119 -0.46 10.06 -1.84
CA LYS A 119 0.54 9.34 -2.65
C LYS A 119 1.28 8.25 -1.87
N GLY A 120 1.50 8.44 -0.57
CA GLY A 120 2.08 7.42 0.32
C GLY A 120 1.13 6.26 0.56
N ALA A 121 -0.14 6.54 0.80
CA ALA A 121 -1.19 5.52 0.95
C ALA A 121 -1.35 4.70 -0.35
N GLN A 122 -1.40 5.37 -1.51
CA GLN A 122 -1.45 4.72 -2.83
C GLN A 122 -0.27 3.78 -3.03
N ARG A 123 0.95 4.27 -2.78
CA ARG A 123 2.16 3.47 -2.95
C ARG A 123 2.23 2.28 -1.99
N LEU A 124 1.79 2.44 -0.74
CA LEU A 124 1.69 1.32 0.21
C LEU A 124 0.67 0.28 -0.27
N TYR A 125 -0.46 0.73 -0.83
CA TYR A 125 -1.45 -0.17 -1.41
C TYR A 125 -0.92 -0.91 -2.64
N ASP A 126 -0.11 -0.27 -3.49
CA ASP A 126 0.57 -0.97 -4.60
C ASP A 126 1.52 -2.05 -4.09
N GLN A 127 2.23 -1.80 -2.98
CA GLN A 127 3.08 -2.82 -2.36
C GLN A 127 2.26 -3.94 -1.74
N TYR A 128 1.06 -3.64 -1.23
CA TYR A 128 0.13 -4.65 -0.72
C TYR A 128 -0.27 -5.58 -1.85
N LEU A 129 -0.83 -5.07 -2.95
CA LEU A 129 -1.24 -5.85 -4.11
C LEU A 129 -0.11 -6.64 -4.78
N ALA A 130 1.15 -6.27 -4.52
CA ALA A 130 2.33 -6.95 -5.03
C ALA A 130 2.95 -7.94 -4.02
N ASP A 131 2.28 -8.24 -2.91
CA ASP A 131 2.76 -9.15 -1.85
C ASP A 131 4.08 -8.72 -1.18
N LYS A 132 4.40 -7.42 -1.21
CA LYS A 132 5.66 -6.87 -0.70
C LYS A 132 5.58 -6.35 0.73
N LEU A 133 4.37 -6.14 1.25
CA LEU A 133 4.20 -5.71 2.64
C LEU A 133 4.52 -6.84 3.62
N PRO A 134 4.88 -6.52 4.88
CA PRO A 134 5.02 -7.54 5.91
C PRO A 134 3.65 -8.15 6.21
N MET A 135 3.43 -9.39 5.77
CA MET A 135 2.18 -10.12 5.98
C MET A 135 2.21 -10.95 7.27
N LYS A 136 1.03 -11.26 7.81
CA LYS A 136 0.89 -12.21 8.92
C LYS A 136 1.25 -13.62 8.44
N LYS A 137 1.86 -14.42 9.33
CA LYS A 137 2.23 -15.82 9.04
C LYS A 137 1.04 -16.69 8.62
N ASN A 138 -0.15 -16.40 9.14
CA ASN A 138 -1.39 -17.10 8.86
C ASN A 138 -2.33 -16.34 7.91
N TRP A 139 -1.78 -15.45 7.07
CA TRP A 139 -2.59 -14.76 6.07
C TRP A 139 -3.04 -15.72 4.96
N ASN A 140 -4.27 -15.52 4.47
CA ASN A 140 -4.93 -16.37 3.48
C ASN A 140 -4.60 -16.02 2.02
N GLY A 141 -3.67 -15.10 1.76
CA GLY A 141 -3.28 -14.68 0.40
C GLY A 141 -4.30 -13.77 -0.31
N LEU A 142 -5.40 -13.40 0.35
CA LEU A 142 -6.46 -12.63 -0.28
C LEU A 142 -6.31 -11.13 -0.03
N HIS A 143 -6.20 -10.39 -1.13
CA HIS A 143 -6.21 -8.94 -1.14
C HIS A 143 -7.65 -8.41 -1.00
N THR A 144 -8.06 -8.14 0.24
CA THR A 144 -9.38 -7.55 0.53
C THR A 144 -9.31 -6.53 1.65
N HIS A 145 -10.32 -5.66 1.72
CA HIS A 145 -10.57 -4.75 2.83
C HIS A 145 -11.58 -5.33 3.84
N ASP A 146 -12.38 -6.30 3.40
CA ASP A 146 -13.29 -7.02 4.26
C ASP A 146 -12.55 -8.20 4.89
N LYS A 147 -12.26 -8.06 6.17
CA LYS A 147 -11.52 -9.05 6.96
C LYS A 147 -12.38 -10.24 7.40
N THR A 148 -13.69 -10.19 7.15
CA THR A 148 -14.62 -11.26 7.45
C THR A 148 -14.77 -12.23 6.29
N ILE A 149 -14.34 -11.86 5.09
CA ILE A 149 -14.32 -12.74 3.92
C ILE A 149 -13.31 -13.87 4.18
N GLN A 150 -13.85 -15.05 4.45
CA GLN A 150 -13.16 -16.33 4.35
C GLN A 150 -13.65 -16.96 3.05
N ILE A 151 -12.75 -17.24 2.11
CA ILE A 151 -13.13 -18.13 1.01
C ILE A 151 -13.15 -19.53 1.61
N VAL A 152 -14.33 -20.13 1.67
CA VAL A 152 -14.47 -21.58 1.90
C VAL A 152 -13.87 -22.24 0.66
N ALA A 153 -12.77 -22.96 0.85
CA ALA A 153 -12.13 -23.77 -0.18
C ALA A 153 -13.02 -24.95 -0.55
#